data_AF-A0AAI9FTN2-F1
#
_entry.id   AF-A0AAI9FTN2-F1
#
_cell.length_a   1.000
_cell.length_b   1.000
_cell.length_c   1.000
_cell.angle_alpha   90.00
_cell.angle_beta   90.00
_cell.angle_gamma   90.00
#
_symmetry.space_group_name_H-M   'P 1'
#
loop_
_entity.id
_entity.type
_entity.pdbx_description
1 polymer ?
#
loop_
_entity_poly.entity_id
_entity_poly.type
_entity_poly.pdbx_seq_one_letter_code
_entity_poly.pdbx_strand_id
1 'polypeptide(L)'
;MEPNNRRTRAIAYLGSLFDRIGYIWLWLALSLFLLASVAILNPILVASYAWAAAKLTMAAVIGHGVDLTLFRGADPRYLDGIEKSMAQTRRVTLIAAAMIAAGLIG
;
A
#
# COMPACT_ATOMS: atom_id res chain seq x y z
N MET A 1 -28.93 11.62 -25.11
CA MET A 1 -28.24 10.69 -26.04
C MET A 1 -26.74 10.89 -25.84
N GLU A 2 -26.11 10.06 -25.02
CA GLU A 2 -24.68 10.15 -24.71
C GLU A 2 -23.82 9.74 -25.92
N PRO A 3 -22.86 10.57 -26.36
CA PRO A 3 -21.77 10.07 -27.17
C PRO A 3 -20.85 9.21 -26.29
N ASN A 4 -21.08 7.90 -26.33
CA ASN A 4 -20.28 6.83 -25.74
C ASN A 4 -18.89 6.73 -26.41
N ASN A 5 -18.06 7.75 -26.21
CA ASN A 5 -16.70 7.77 -26.76
C ASN A 5 -15.74 7.11 -25.77
N ARG A 6 -15.26 5.91 -26.12
CA ARG A 6 -14.18 5.18 -25.40
C ARG A 6 -12.97 6.08 -25.10
N ARG A 7 -12.70 7.06 -25.98
CA ARG A 7 -11.63 8.05 -25.83
C ARG A 7 -11.85 8.97 -24.63
N THR A 8 -13.06 9.47 -24.42
CA THR A 8 -13.39 10.36 -23.28
C THR A 8 -13.25 9.62 -21.96
N ARG A 9 -13.65 8.34 -21.91
CA ARG A 9 -13.43 7.47 -20.75
C ARG A 9 -11.93 7.24 -20.49
N ALA A 10 -11.15 6.92 -21.51
CA ALA A 10 -9.71 6.71 -21.37
C ALA A 10 -8.97 7.96 -20.85
N ILE A 11 -9.35 9.15 -21.33
CA ILE A 11 -8.80 10.43 -20.86
C ILE A 11 -9.18 10.71 -19.41
N ALA A 12 -10.42 10.42 -19.00
CA ALA A 12 -10.86 10.54 -17.60
C ALA A 12 -10.13 9.55 -16.67
N TYR A 13 -9.90 8.31 -17.13
CA TYR A 13 -9.09 7.33 -16.40
C TYR A 13 -7.62 7.78 -16.27
N LEU A 14 -7.02 8.32 -17.33
CA LEU A 14 -5.66 8.87 -17.28
C LEU A 14 -5.57 10.07 -16.34
N GLY A 15 -6.54 10.99 -16.38
CA GLY A 15 -6.60 12.14 -15.47
C GLY A 15 -6.72 11.73 -14.01
N SER A 16 -7.62 10.80 -13.69
CA SER A 16 -7.78 10.31 -12.31
C SER A 16 -6.57 9.50 -11.79
N LEU A 17 -5.85 8.79 -12.66
CA LEU A 17 -4.59 8.16 -12.32
C LEU A 17 -3.51 9.21 -12.07
N PHE A 18 -3.42 10.24 -12.91
CA PHE A 18 -2.44 11.32 -12.75
C PHE A 18 -2.67 12.11 -11.47
N ASP A 19 -3.93 12.38 -11.12
CA ASP A 19 -4.30 13.01 -9.85
C ASP A 19 -3.88 12.12 -8.66
N ARG A 20 -4.25 10.83 -8.67
CA ARG A 20 -3.84 9.91 -7.59
C ARG A 20 -2.32 9.80 -7.44
N ILE A 21 -1.62 9.71 -8.57
CA ILE A 21 -0.16 9.67 -8.62
C ILE A 21 0.38 10.97 -8.03
N GLY A 22 -0.11 12.13 -8.49
CA GLY A 22 0.26 13.44 -7.98
C GLY A 22 0.07 13.58 -6.47
N TYR A 23 -1.07 13.14 -5.94
CA TYR A 23 -1.32 13.18 -4.49
C TYR A 23 -0.37 12.25 -3.72
N ILE A 24 -0.12 11.03 -4.19
CA ILE A 24 0.83 10.10 -3.54
C ILE A 24 2.24 10.68 -3.53
N TRP A 25 2.70 11.28 -4.64
CA TRP A 25 4.00 11.93 -4.71
C TRP A 25 4.07 13.17 -3.83
N LEU A 26 2.99 13.95 -3.71
CA LEU A 26 2.92 15.08 -2.80
C LEU A 26 3.05 14.61 -1.35
N TRP A 27 2.33 13.56 -0.96
CA TRP A 27 2.43 12.97 0.38
C TRP A 27 3.83 12.41 0.65
N LEU A 28 4.45 11.77 -0.34
CA LEU A 28 5.83 11.29 -0.23
C LEU A 28 6.81 12.46 -0.04
N ALA A 29 6.70 13.50 -0.86
CA ALA A 29 7.56 14.68 -0.77
C ALA A 29 7.40 15.38 0.59
N LEU A 30 6.16 15.55 1.06
CA LEU A 30 5.87 16.08 2.39
C LEU A 30 6.48 15.21 3.50
N SER A 31 6.37 13.89 3.39
CA SER A 31 6.95 12.95 4.36
C SER A 31 8.49 13.03 4.39
N LEU A 32 9.13 13.14 3.22
CA LEU A 32 10.59 13.29 3.11
C LEU A 32 11.05 14.64 3.66
N PHE A 33 10.31 15.72 3.41
CA PHE A 33 10.61 17.05 3.96
C PHE A 33 10.53 17.07 5.49
N LEU A 34 9.49 16.45 6.06
CA LEU A 34 9.35 16.28 7.51
C LEU A 34 10.50 15.44 8.08
N LEU A 35 10.86 14.33 7.44
CA LEU A 35 11.98 13.49 7.86
C LEU A 35 13.31 14.25 7.82
N ALA A 36 13.57 15.03 6.77
CA ALA A 36 14.76 15.89 6.65
C ALA A 36 14.81 16.95 7.76
N SER A 37 13.67 17.54 8.10
CA SER A 37 13.57 18.51 9.21
C SER A 37 13.93 17.85 10.55
N VAL A 38 13.44 16.64 10.81
CA VAL A 38 13.79 15.87 12.01
C VAL A 38 15.27 15.47 12.01
N ALA A 39 15.83 15.12 10.85
CA ALA A 39 17.24 14.73 10.74
C ALA A 39 18.21 15.83 11.18
N ILE A 40 17.88 17.09 10.91
CA ILE A 40 18.68 18.25 11.36
C ILE A 40 18.59 18.42 12.89
N LEU A 41 17.40 18.24 13.46
CA LEU A 41 17.15 18.45 14.89
C LEU A 41 17.67 17.30 15.75
N ASN A 42 17.55 16.06 15.28
CA ASN A 42 17.99 14.88 16.00
C ASN A 42 18.28 13.72 15.03
N PRO A 43 19.55 13.51 14.62
CA PRO A 43 19.90 12.49 13.64
C PRO A 43 19.67 11.07 14.14
N ILE A 44 19.63 10.84 15.47
CA ILE A 44 19.41 9.49 16.01
C ILE A 44 17.98 9.00 15.77
N LEU A 45 17.00 9.93 15.72
CA LEU A 45 15.61 9.58 15.42
C LEU A 45 15.44 9.07 13.99
N VAL A 46 16.29 9.50 13.05
CA VAL A 46 16.28 9.00 11.67
C VAL A 46 16.51 7.49 11.62
N ALA A 47 17.43 6.98 12.44
CA ALA A 47 17.67 5.55 12.55
C ALA A 47 16.42 4.80 13.06
N SER A 48 15.73 5.35 14.06
CA SER A 48 14.47 4.79 14.57
C SER A 48 13.36 4.78 13.51
N TYR A 49 13.22 5.83 12.70
CA TYR A 49 12.26 5.87 11.60
C TYR A 49 12.60 4.87 10.50
N ALA A 50 13.88 4.75 10.13
CA ALA A 50 14.33 3.75 9.16
C ALA A 50 14.06 2.32 9.66
N TRP A 51 14.31 2.07 10.95
CA TRP A 51 14.00 0.79 11.60
C TRP A 51 12.50 0.49 11.61
N ALA A 52 11.66 1.47 11.94
CA ALA A 52 10.20 1.32 11.92
C ALA A 52 9.68 1.02 10.50
N ALA A 53 10.20 1.72 9.48
CA ALA A 53 9.85 1.46 8.09
C ALA A 53 10.27 0.05 7.63
N ALA A 54 11.44 -0.42 8.05
CA ALA A 54 11.90 -1.78 7.78
C ALA A 54 10.98 -2.83 8.42
N LYS A 55 10.56 -2.63 9.68
CA LYS A 55 9.60 -3.53 10.36
C LYS A 55 8.26 -3.59 9.62
N LEU A 56 7.72 -2.43 9.23
CA LEU A 56 6.43 -2.36 8.54
C LEU A 56 6.47 -3.04 7.16
N THR A 57 7.54 -2.82 6.39
CA THR A 57 7.71 -3.46 5.08
C THR A 57 7.89 -4.97 5.21
N MET A 58 8.71 -5.43 6.16
CA MET A 58 8.87 -6.84 6.48
C MET A 58 7.53 -7.48 6.86
N ALA A 59 6.76 -6.85 7.75
CA ALA A 59 5.45 -7.34 8.19
C ALA A 59 4.46 -7.47 7.02
N ALA A 60 4.41 -6.47 6.14
CA ALA A 60 3.57 -6.51 4.95
C ALA A 60 3.95 -7.66 4.01
N VAL A 61 5.25 -7.88 3.81
CA VAL A 61 5.76 -9.01 3.01
C VAL A 61 5.39 -10.34 3.66
N ILE A 62 5.51 -10.48 4.98
CA ILE A 62 5.12 -11.70 5.70
C ILE A 62 3.62 -11.96 5.54
N GLY A 63 2.76 -10.97 5.81
CA GLY A 63 1.31 -11.13 5.66
C GLY A 63 0.89 -11.48 4.23
N HIS A 64 1.54 -10.88 3.23
CA HIS A 64 1.34 -11.24 1.82
C HIS A 64 1.84 -12.66 1.49
N GLY A 65 3.01 -13.04 2.01
CA GLY A 65 3.60 -14.36 1.83
C GLY A 65 2.76 -15.47 2.47
N VAL A 66 2.17 -15.22 3.64
CA VAL A 66 1.24 -16.13 4.31
C VAL A 66 -0.02 -16.33 3.45
N ASP A 67 -0.58 -15.26 2.89
CA ASP A 67 -1.72 -15.36 1.95
C ASP A 67 -1.37 -16.23 0.74
N LEU A 68 -0.19 -16.03 0.13
CA LEU A 68 0.24 -16.79 -1.04
C LEU A 68 0.54 -18.27 -0.75
N THR A 69 1.13 -18.57 0.40
CA THR A 69 1.56 -19.94 0.75
C THR A 69 0.41 -20.81 1.25
N LEU A 70 -0.50 -20.25 2.07
CA LEU A 70 -1.64 -20.98 2.63
C LEU A 70 -2.83 -21.06 1.66
N PHE A 71 -2.98 -20.08 0.77
CA PHE A 71 -4.11 -20.01 -0.17
C PHE A 71 -3.65 -20.05 -1.63
N ARG A 72 -2.85 -21.08 -1.97
CA ARG A 72 -2.35 -21.30 -3.34
C ARG A 72 -3.51 -21.47 -4.31
N GLY A 73 -3.56 -20.62 -5.33
CA GLY A 73 -4.62 -20.61 -6.35
C GLY A 73 -5.78 -19.65 -6.06
N ALA A 74 -5.86 -19.08 -4.86
CA ALA A 74 -6.89 -18.09 -4.50
C ALA A 74 -6.37 -16.65 -4.59
N ASP A 75 -5.51 -16.35 -5.58
CA ASP A 75 -5.01 -14.99 -5.78
C ASP A 75 -6.11 -14.12 -6.39
N PRO A 76 -6.52 -13.01 -5.74
CA PRO A 76 -7.61 -12.14 -6.20
C PRO A 76 -7.39 -11.54 -7.59
N ARG A 77 -6.18 -11.63 -8.17
CA ARG A 77 -5.93 -11.20 -9.55
C ARG A 77 -6.60 -12.10 -10.59
N TYR A 78 -6.81 -13.38 -10.27
CA TYR A 78 -7.37 -14.38 -11.18
C TYR A 78 -8.81 -14.79 -10.80
N LEU A 79 -9.39 -14.14 -9.79
CA LEU A 79 -10.76 -14.38 -9.33
C LEU A 79 -11.67 -13.24 -9.76
N ASP A 80 -12.95 -13.55 -9.93
CA ASP A 80 -14.00 -12.58 -10.24
C ASP A 80 -15.16 -12.66 -9.26
N GLY A 81 -16.00 -11.62 -9.26
CA GLY A 81 -17.19 -11.54 -8.41
C GLY A 81 -16.89 -11.58 -6.91
N ILE A 82 -17.66 -12.39 -6.18
CA ILE A 82 -17.63 -12.46 -4.71
C ILE A 82 -16.31 -13.08 -4.22
N GLU A 83 -15.78 -14.07 -4.93
CA GLU A 83 -14.53 -14.75 -4.56
C GLU A 83 -13.34 -13.80 -4.52
N LYS A 84 -13.28 -12.87 -5.49
CA LYS A 84 -12.28 -11.80 -5.53
C LYS A 84 -12.34 -10.92 -4.28
N SER A 85 -13.53 -10.48 -3.91
CA SER A 85 -13.75 -9.62 -2.74
C SER A 85 -13.34 -10.33 -1.43
N MET A 86 -13.71 -11.60 -1.29
CA MET A 86 -13.31 -12.43 -0.14
C MET A 86 -11.78 -12.60 -0.07
N ALA A 87 -11.14 -12.92 -1.20
CA ALA A 87 -9.70 -13.10 -1.26
C ALA A 87 -8.92 -11.79 -1.00
N GLN A 88 -9.41 -10.65 -1.50
CA GLN A 88 -8.84 -9.33 -1.18
C GLN A 88 -8.97 -9.00 0.31
N THR A 89 -10.15 -9.22 0.89
CA THR A 89 -10.40 -8.97 2.31
C THR A 89 -9.46 -9.81 3.17
N ARG A 90 -9.36 -11.11 2.89
CA ARG A 90 -8.43 -12.02 3.58
C ARG A 90 -6.98 -11.52 3.51
N ARG A 91 -6.50 -11.16 2.32
CA ARG A 91 -5.12 -10.65 2.15
C ARG A 91 -4.88 -9.40 2.98
N VAL A 92 -5.81 -8.45 2.97
CA VAL A 92 -5.72 -7.21 3.76
C VAL A 92 -5.71 -7.53 5.25
N THR A 93 -6.57 -8.44 5.72
CA THR A 93 -6.60 -8.86 7.13
C THR A 93 -5.29 -9.51 7.57
N LEU A 94 -4.70 -10.40 6.75
CA LEU A 94 -3.43 -11.04 7.06
C LEU A 94 -2.26 -10.04 7.12
N ILE A 95 -2.21 -9.09 6.18
CA ILE A 95 -1.23 -8.00 6.20
C ILE A 95 -1.41 -7.13 7.44
N ALA A 96 -2.66 -6.72 7.76
CA ALA A 96 -2.94 -5.90 8.94
C ALA A 96 -2.56 -6.63 10.25
N ALA A 97 -2.89 -7.92 10.37
CA ALA A 97 -2.51 -8.74 11.52
C ALA A 97 -0.98 -8.84 11.66
N ALA A 98 -0.26 -9.04 10.57
CA ALA A 98 1.20 -9.05 10.57
C ALA A 98 1.81 -7.70 10.99
N MET A 99 1.24 -6.58 10.51
CA MET A 99 1.67 -5.23 10.89
C MET A 99 1.46 -4.95 12.37
N ILE A 100 0.30 -5.36 12.92
CA ILE A 100 0.02 -5.23 14.36
C ILE A 100 1.01 -6.09 15.16
N ALA A 101 1.23 -7.34 14.76
CA ALA A 101 2.18 -8.23 15.42
C ALA A 101 3.61 -7.64 15.41
N ALA A 102 4.07 -7.09 14.29
CA ALA A 102 5.36 -6.44 14.20
C ALA A 102 5.46 -5.16 15.05
N GLY A 103 4.35 -4.43 15.22
CA GLY A 103 4.27 -3.28 16.12
C GLY A 103 4.31 -3.63 17.61
N LEU A 104 3.81 -4.82 17.98
CA LEU A 104 3.87 -5.35 19.35
C LEU A 104 5.26 -5.90 19.71
N ILE A 105 6.08 -6.23 18.73
CA ILE A 105 7.49 -6.59 18.92
C ILE A 105 8.27 -5.26 19.04
N GLY A 106 8.19 -4.65 20.23
CA GLY A 106 8.93 -3.45 20.65
C GLY A 106 10.27 -3.82 21.23
#